data_AF-A0A1M7EX31-F1
#
_entry.id   AF-A0A1M7EX31-F1
#
_cell.length_a   1.000
_cell.length_b   1.000
_cell.length_c   1.000
_cell.angle_alpha   90.00
_cell.angle_beta   90.00
_cell.angle_gamma   90.00
#
_symmetry.space_group_name_H-M   'P 1'
#
loop_
_entity.id
_entity.type
_entity.pdbx_description
1 polymer ?
#
loop_
_entity_poly.entity_id
_entity_poly.type
_entity_poly.pdbx_seq_one_letter_code
_entity_poly.pdbx_strand_id
1 'polypeptide(L)'
;MLYTDFETRWLKSGGAERANYGLFLQDLCDLLGVPRPDPTTDNPAQDAYVLERAVTFEDGGGKQTTGRIDLYKRGCFVLETKQGTTTPDEQAAAEKAQLGLPAEKRRKGHAVRGTAKWEQMMKAAQEQALRYVRALPASEPRPPFVVVVDVGHCFDVYSNFAGVGDTYVPFPDAAHSRFYLPALTKPELREQLHLLFTDPQQLDPSRRAARVTRQLAGYLAGLSTQLEKAGHPSDVVAQFLMRCLFTMFAEDVQLIPADSFKGLLATYAETEESRGYLPDALQGLWAVMDKGGFSPELRTKLRRFNGQLFNEAKALPLNGDQIKLLELAAAANWTEVEPAIFGTLLERALDPTERHSLGAHYTPRRYVERLVLPTVIEPLRREWAAAQAASATRLDEGKGKKAVDAAREELLKFLRRLTAVKVLDPACGSGNLG
;
A
#
# COMPACT_ATOMS: atom_id res chain seq x y z
N MET A 1 12.00 -23.08 -4.68
CA MET A 1 11.36 -23.92 -3.64
C MET A 1 9.85 -23.88 -3.83
N LEU A 2 9.10 -24.96 -3.58
CA LEU A 2 7.62 -24.90 -3.60
C LEU A 2 7.09 -24.25 -2.31
N TYR A 3 5.97 -23.54 -2.41
CA TYR A 3 5.33 -22.89 -1.26
C TYR A 3 4.95 -23.90 -0.17
N THR A 4 4.41 -25.06 -0.55
CA THR A 4 3.99 -26.11 0.39
C THR A 4 5.14 -26.61 1.25
N ASP A 5 6.34 -26.75 0.66
CA ASP A 5 7.54 -27.19 1.38
C ASP A 5 8.01 -26.11 2.35
N PHE A 6 7.97 -24.85 1.91
CA PHE A 6 8.35 -23.69 2.72
C PHE A 6 7.44 -23.55 3.95
N GLU A 7 6.13 -23.57 3.73
CA GLU A 7 5.13 -23.47 4.79
C GLU A 7 5.27 -24.63 5.78
N THR A 8 5.34 -25.87 5.30
CA THR A 8 5.50 -27.06 6.15
C THR A 8 6.76 -27.01 7.00
N ARG A 9 7.86 -26.48 6.44
CA ARG A 9 9.13 -26.35 7.15
C ARG A 9 9.05 -25.32 8.28
N TRP A 10 8.41 -24.18 8.04
CA TRP A 10 8.50 -23.03 8.93
C TRP A 10 7.32 -22.86 9.90
N LEU A 11 6.14 -23.38 9.60
CA LEU A 11 5.01 -23.38 10.55
C LEU A 11 5.32 -24.15 11.85
N LYS A 12 6.16 -25.19 11.77
CA LYS A 12 6.58 -25.99 12.93
C LYS A 12 7.77 -25.41 13.70
N SER A 13 8.32 -24.28 13.27
CA SER A 13 9.51 -23.70 13.90
C SER A 13 9.19 -23.15 15.29
N GLY A 14 10.05 -23.47 16.27
CA GLY A 14 9.92 -23.02 17.67
C GLY A 14 10.82 -21.82 17.99
N GLY A 15 10.69 -21.26 19.20
CA GLY A 15 11.38 -20.04 19.65
C GLY A 15 12.91 -20.16 19.75
N ALA A 16 13.61 -20.07 18.62
CA ALA A 16 15.06 -20.10 18.53
C ALA A 16 15.56 -19.17 17.41
N GLU A 17 15.18 -17.88 17.49
CA GLU A 17 15.40 -16.85 16.47
C GLU A 17 16.79 -16.94 15.85
N ARG A 18 17.84 -16.78 16.68
CA ARG A 18 19.25 -16.77 16.26
C ARG A 18 19.71 -18.01 15.48
N ALA A 19 19.05 -19.14 15.66
CA ALA A 19 19.37 -20.38 14.93
C ALA A 19 18.55 -20.52 13.64
N ASN A 20 17.40 -19.85 13.57
CA ASN A 20 16.40 -20.06 12.55
C ASN A 20 16.38 -18.96 11.48
N TYR A 21 16.62 -17.70 11.85
CA TYR A 21 16.39 -16.56 10.94
C TYR A 21 17.22 -16.67 9.65
N GLY A 22 18.52 -16.99 9.75
CA GLY A 22 19.38 -17.10 8.57
C GLY A 22 18.95 -18.20 7.60
N LEU A 23 18.46 -19.33 8.14
CA LEU A 23 17.90 -20.43 7.33
C LEU A 23 16.56 -20.03 6.72
N PHE A 24 15.69 -19.38 7.49
CA PHE A 24 14.38 -18.90 7.04
C PHE A 24 14.51 -17.92 5.87
N LEU A 25 15.43 -16.97 5.99
CA LEU A 25 15.64 -15.94 4.98
C LEU A 25 16.23 -16.52 3.69
N GLN A 26 17.12 -17.52 3.77
CA GLN A 26 17.62 -18.22 2.59
C GLN A 26 16.53 -19.02 1.87
N ASP A 27 15.72 -19.77 2.62
CA ASP A 27 14.58 -20.48 2.05
C ASP A 27 13.55 -19.50 1.45
N LEU A 28 13.36 -18.33 2.06
CA LEU A 28 12.49 -17.28 1.53
C LEU A 28 13.04 -16.77 0.18
N CYS A 29 14.36 -16.57 0.06
CA CYS A 29 14.96 -16.19 -1.22
C CYS A 29 14.69 -17.24 -2.31
N ASP A 30 14.82 -18.53 -1.97
CA ASP A 30 14.54 -19.64 -2.90
C ASP A 30 13.05 -19.76 -3.27
N LEU A 31 12.15 -19.38 -2.36
CA LEU A 31 10.71 -19.32 -2.63
C LEU A 31 10.36 -18.17 -3.58
N LEU A 32 11.01 -17.02 -3.38
CA LEU A 32 10.79 -15.80 -4.18
C LEU A 32 11.57 -15.79 -5.51
N GLY A 33 12.46 -16.76 -5.72
CA GLY A 33 13.30 -16.83 -6.92
C GLY A 33 14.29 -15.66 -7.01
N VAL A 34 14.77 -15.15 -5.86
CA VAL A 34 15.75 -14.06 -5.78
C VAL A 34 17.12 -14.59 -5.33
N PRO A 35 18.22 -13.90 -5.64
CA PRO A 35 19.54 -14.28 -5.13
C PRO A 35 19.55 -14.35 -3.59
N ARG A 36 20.34 -15.26 -3.03
CA ARG A 36 20.61 -15.31 -1.59
C ARG A 36 21.62 -14.21 -1.20
N PRO A 37 21.66 -13.78 0.08
CA PRO A 37 22.66 -12.82 0.55
C PRO A 37 24.08 -13.37 0.43
N ASP A 38 25.03 -12.47 0.17
CA ASP A 38 26.46 -12.74 0.14
C ASP A 38 27.02 -12.93 1.57
N PRO A 39 28.19 -13.59 1.72
CA PRO A 39 28.89 -13.63 2.99
C PRO A 39 29.26 -12.24 3.49
N THR A 40 29.00 -11.97 4.78
CA THR A 40 29.42 -10.73 5.45
C THR A 40 30.94 -10.62 5.46
N THR A 41 31.44 -9.44 5.08
CA THR A 41 32.88 -9.15 5.06
C THR A 41 33.35 -8.44 6.33
N ASP A 42 34.65 -8.25 6.45
CA ASP A 42 35.31 -7.39 7.42
C ASP A 42 35.21 -5.89 7.06
N ASN A 43 34.75 -5.56 5.85
CA ASN A 43 34.51 -4.20 5.39
C ASN A 43 33.02 -3.91 5.15
N PRO A 44 32.32 -3.32 6.13
CA PRO A 44 30.96 -2.79 6.01
C PRO A 44 30.60 -2.12 4.67
N ALA A 45 31.51 -1.35 4.06
CA ALA A 45 31.22 -0.64 2.82
C ALA A 45 30.99 -1.58 1.62
N GLN A 46 31.49 -2.81 1.66
CA GLN A 46 31.33 -3.83 0.62
C GLN A 46 30.08 -4.70 0.82
N ASP A 47 29.52 -4.70 2.02
CA ASP A 47 28.36 -5.49 2.41
C ASP A 47 27.05 -4.89 1.83
N ALA A 48 26.84 -5.04 0.53
CA ALA A 48 25.68 -4.53 -0.19
C ALA A 48 24.43 -5.42 -0.05
N TYR A 49 24.59 -6.73 0.12
CA TYR A 49 23.49 -7.65 0.37
C TYR A 49 23.94 -8.81 1.26
N VAL A 50 23.81 -8.67 2.58
CA VAL A 50 24.38 -9.62 3.55
C VAL A 50 23.44 -9.86 4.73
N LEU A 51 23.65 -10.97 5.43
CA LEU A 51 23.14 -11.16 6.79
C LEU A 51 24.03 -10.41 7.80
N GLU A 52 23.49 -10.08 8.97
CA GLU A 52 24.26 -9.54 10.11
C GLU A 52 25.14 -8.31 9.75
N ARG A 53 24.59 -7.40 8.93
CA ARG A 53 25.29 -6.20 8.47
C ARG A 53 25.63 -5.30 9.67
N ALA A 54 26.92 -5.04 9.88
CA ALA A 54 27.38 -4.18 10.96
C ALA A 54 27.03 -2.70 10.72
N VAL A 55 26.45 -2.04 11.72
CA VAL A 55 26.17 -0.61 11.67
C VAL A 55 26.70 0.05 12.95
N THR A 56 27.42 1.14 12.79
CA THR A 56 28.02 1.88 13.91
C THR A 56 27.07 2.98 14.36
N PHE A 57 26.83 3.05 15.67
CA PHE A 57 26.16 4.15 16.32
C PHE A 57 27.20 5.01 17.04
N GLU A 58 27.12 6.32 16.85
CA GLU A 58 27.91 7.27 17.64
C GLU A 58 27.02 7.86 18.73
N ASP A 59 27.41 7.63 19.98
CA ASP A 59 26.82 8.37 21.08
C ASP A 59 27.46 9.77 21.09
N GLY A 60 26.69 10.82 21.40
CA GLY A 60 27.17 12.22 21.39
C GLY A 60 28.36 12.55 22.31
N GLY A 61 28.88 11.57 23.05
CA GLY A 61 30.12 11.62 23.84
C GLY A 61 31.30 10.85 23.23
N GLY A 62 31.26 10.46 21.96
CA GLY A 62 32.36 9.81 21.23
C GLY A 62 32.51 8.31 21.45
N LYS A 63 31.58 7.67 22.18
CA LYS A 63 31.53 6.21 22.33
C LYS A 63 30.82 5.62 21.10
N GLN A 64 31.50 4.70 20.42
CA GLN A 64 30.90 3.96 19.32
C GLN A 64 30.37 2.61 19.81
N THR A 65 29.13 2.29 19.44
CA THR A 65 28.56 0.95 19.61
C THR A 65 28.21 0.36 18.25
N THR A 66 28.27 -0.96 18.12
CA THR A 66 27.95 -1.64 16.86
C THR A 66 26.69 -2.45 17.05
N GLY A 67 25.70 -2.22 16.17
CA GLY A 67 24.59 -3.14 15.99
C GLY A 67 24.69 -3.93 14.71
N ARG A 68 23.78 -4.87 14.54
CA ARG A 68 23.74 -5.82 13.42
C ARG A 68 22.34 -5.86 12.85
N ILE A 69 22.22 -5.60 11.56
CA ILE A 69 20.96 -5.76 10.83
C ILE A 69 20.85 -7.23 10.42
N ASP A 70 19.73 -7.89 10.71
CA ASP A 70 19.58 -9.31 10.41
C ASP A 70 19.72 -9.62 8.92
N LEU A 71 19.08 -8.83 8.05
CA LEU A 71 19.29 -8.87 6.61
C LEU A 71 19.25 -7.46 6.01
N TYR A 72 20.32 -7.10 5.32
CA TYR A 72 20.45 -5.81 4.65
C TYR A 72 20.62 -6.01 3.16
N LYS A 73 19.84 -5.27 2.37
CA LYS A 73 20.08 -5.12 0.93
C LYS A 73 20.07 -3.64 0.55
N ARG A 74 21.23 -3.12 0.18
CA ARG A 74 21.47 -1.72 -0.20
C ARG A 74 20.49 -1.29 -1.28
N GLY A 75 19.85 -0.13 -1.06
CA GLY A 75 18.84 0.41 -1.97
C GLY A 75 17.51 -0.35 -1.99
N CYS A 76 17.35 -1.40 -1.19
CA CYS A 76 16.12 -2.19 -1.11
C CYS A 76 15.47 -2.14 0.27
N PHE A 77 16.12 -2.71 1.28
CA PHE A 77 15.50 -2.82 2.59
C PHE A 77 16.50 -2.97 3.73
N VAL A 78 16.00 -2.64 4.92
CA VAL A 78 16.50 -3.12 6.21
C VAL A 78 15.46 -4.09 6.75
N LEU A 79 15.88 -5.31 7.10
CA LEU A 79 15.00 -6.35 7.62
C LEU A 79 15.49 -6.81 8.99
N GLU A 80 14.58 -6.77 9.96
CA GLU A 80 14.78 -7.30 11.32
C GLU A 80 13.88 -8.51 11.55
N THR A 81 14.43 -9.51 12.21
CA THR A 81 13.71 -10.73 12.56
C THR A 81 13.43 -10.80 14.04
N LYS A 82 12.33 -11.46 14.39
CA LYS A 82 11.96 -11.90 15.73
C LYS A 82 11.49 -13.34 15.65
N GLN A 83 11.38 -14.03 16.78
CA GLN A 83 10.65 -15.29 16.81
C GLN A 83 9.77 -15.45 18.06
N GLY A 84 8.46 -15.38 17.84
CA GLY A 84 7.45 -15.65 18.86
C GLY A 84 7.19 -17.14 19.08
N THR A 85 6.52 -17.47 20.19
CA THR A 85 6.05 -18.84 20.52
C THR A 85 4.53 -18.91 20.50
N THR A 86 3.93 -20.09 20.35
CA THR A 86 2.47 -20.27 20.34
C THR A 86 1.89 -20.69 21.70
N THR A 87 2.67 -21.38 22.53
CA THR A 87 2.23 -21.85 23.85
C THR A 87 2.94 -21.07 24.95
N PRO A 88 2.25 -20.65 26.03
CA PRO A 88 2.90 -20.11 27.21
C PRO A 88 3.87 -21.13 27.83
N ASP A 89 5.06 -20.66 28.20
CA ASP A 89 6.10 -21.51 28.81
C ASP A 89 5.58 -22.26 30.06
N GLU A 90 4.72 -21.62 30.84
CA GLU A 90 4.14 -22.17 32.08
C GLU A 90 3.10 -23.27 31.84
N GLN A 91 2.23 -23.12 30.85
CA GLN A 91 1.22 -24.14 30.50
C GLN A 91 1.88 -25.38 29.90
N ALA A 92 2.88 -25.19 29.04
CA ALA A 92 3.64 -26.31 28.48
C ALA A 92 4.46 -27.06 29.56
N ALA A 93 4.98 -26.34 30.55
CA ALA A 93 5.63 -26.94 31.70
C ALA A 93 4.64 -27.74 32.58
N ALA A 94 3.43 -27.20 32.78
CA ALA A 94 2.37 -27.86 33.56
C ALA A 94 1.83 -29.13 32.89
N GLU A 95 1.56 -29.12 31.58
CA GLU A 95 1.11 -30.30 30.82
C GLU A 95 2.15 -31.43 30.85
N LYS A 96 3.43 -31.11 30.73
CA LYS A 96 4.49 -32.11 30.80
C LYS A 96 4.74 -32.65 32.20
N ALA A 97 4.60 -31.80 33.23
CA ALA A 97 4.62 -32.24 34.62
C ALA A 97 3.47 -33.22 34.90
N GLN A 98 2.29 -33.00 34.33
CA GLN A 98 1.17 -33.96 34.39
C GLN A 98 1.46 -35.27 33.65
N LEU A 99 2.30 -35.25 32.61
CA LEU A 99 2.73 -36.43 31.84
C LEU A 99 3.97 -37.14 32.41
N GLY A 100 4.51 -36.70 33.55
CA GLY A 100 5.69 -37.32 34.19
C GLY A 100 6.99 -37.18 33.39
N LEU A 101 7.03 -36.29 32.40
CA LEU A 101 8.21 -36.07 31.56
C LEU A 101 9.16 -35.07 32.25
N PRO A 102 10.48 -35.32 32.25
CA PRO A 102 11.45 -34.39 32.82
C PRO A 102 11.43 -33.04 32.09
N ALA A 103 11.62 -31.96 32.84
CA ALA A 103 11.67 -30.60 32.31
C ALA A 103 12.94 -30.41 31.45
N GLU A 104 12.83 -30.63 30.14
CA GLU A 104 13.87 -30.20 29.21
C GLU A 104 13.91 -28.68 29.11
N LYS A 105 15.12 -28.10 29.19
CA LYS A 105 15.36 -26.67 28.95
C LYS A 105 15.11 -26.34 27.47
N ARG A 106 13.85 -26.08 27.09
CA ARG A 106 13.55 -25.47 25.79
C ARG A 106 14.07 -24.03 25.76
N ARG A 107 14.55 -23.61 24.59
CA ARG A 107 14.96 -22.21 24.34
C ARG A 107 13.74 -21.31 24.45
N LYS A 108 13.84 -20.25 25.25
CA LYS A 108 12.79 -19.23 25.41
C LYS A 108 12.65 -18.47 24.09
N GLY A 109 11.47 -18.45 23.50
CA GLY A 109 11.15 -17.46 22.47
C GLY A 109 10.98 -16.07 23.06
N HIS A 110 10.83 -15.06 22.21
CA HIS A 110 10.82 -13.67 22.66
C HIS A 110 9.49 -13.26 23.33
N ALA A 111 8.37 -13.76 22.82
CA ALA A 111 7.03 -13.56 23.37
C ALA A 111 6.02 -14.56 22.82
N VAL A 112 4.91 -14.79 23.53
CA VAL A 112 3.79 -15.62 23.05
C VAL A 112 2.96 -14.83 22.04
N ARG A 113 2.79 -15.37 20.84
CA ARG A 113 2.00 -14.80 19.73
C ARG A 113 0.57 -14.51 20.16
N GLY A 114 0.01 -13.41 19.65
CA GLY A 114 -1.35 -12.95 20.00
C GLY A 114 -1.46 -12.26 21.36
N THR A 115 -0.36 -12.06 22.08
CA THR A 115 -0.35 -11.29 23.34
C THR A 115 0.15 -9.86 23.12
N ALA A 116 -0.21 -8.95 24.02
CA ALA A 116 0.29 -7.56 24.01
C ALA A 116 1.83 -7.50 24.07
N LYS A 117 2.48 -8.43 24.77
CA LYS A 117 3.95 -8.53 24.84
C LYS A 117 4.56 -8.87 23.47
N TRP A 118 3.87 -9.68 22.67
CA TRP A 118 4.30 -9.99 21.30
C TRP A 118 4.11 -8.79 20.37
N GLU A 119 3.02 -8.04 20.50
CA GLU A 119 2.85 -6.80 19.75
C GLU A 119 3.93 -5.76 20.08
N GLN A 120 4.25 -5.59 21.37
CA GLN A 120 5.34 -4.72 21.83
C GLN A 120 6.70 -5.17 21.28
N MET A 121 6.96 -6.49 21.22
CA MET A 121 8.17 -7.05 20.62
C MET A 121 8.28 -6.70 19.12
N MET A 122 7.20 -6.90 18.36
CA MET A 122 7.18 -6.56 16.93
C MET A 122 7.41 -5.05 16.71
N LYS A 123 6.77 -4.21 17.53
CA LYS A 123 6.98 -2.75 17.49
C LYS A 123 8.42 -2.36 17.85
N ALA A 124 9.02 -2.99 18.86
CA ALA A 124 10.41 -2.73 19.22
C ALA A 124 11.39 -3.14 18.10
N ALA A 125 11.09 -4.23 17.38
CA ALA A 125 11.87 -4.64 16.22
C ALA A 125 11.75 -3.63 15.05
N GLN A 126 10.55 -3.08 14.83
CA GLN A 126 10.36 -1.97 13.88
C GLN A 126 11.20 -0.74 14.26
N GLU A 127 11.14 -0.33 15.52
CA GLU A 127 11.94 0.81 16.02
C GLU A 127 13.44 0.56 15.89
N GLN A 128 13.89 -0.68 16.15
CA GLN A 128 15.27 -1.11 15.95
C GLN A 128 15.68 -1.00 14.48
N ALA A 129 14.87 -1.51 13.55
CA ALA A 129 15.11 -1.38 12.11
C ALA A 129 15.24 0.10 11.69
N LEU A 130 14.35 0.97 12.17
CA LEU A 130 14.40 2.41 11.88
C LEU A 130 15.67 3.08 12.42
N ARG A 131 16.16 2.68 13.60
CA ARG A 131 17.46 3.15 14.10
C ARG A 131 18.61 2.72 13.19
N TYR A 132 18.57 1.49 12.65
CA TYR A 132 19.58 1.05 11.69
C TYR A 132 19.56 1.87 10.43
N VAL A 133 18.37 2.15 9.87
CA VAL A 133 18.25 3.04 8.71
C VAL A 133 18.93 4.38 9.01
N ARG A 134 18.69 5.01 10.17
CA ARG A 134 19.35 6.26 10.59
C ARG A 134 20.87 6.20 10.69
N ALA A 135 21.40 5.05 11.10
CA ALA A 135 22.83 4.85 11.29
C ALA A 135 23.56 4.35 10.02
N LEU A 136 22.83 4.08 8.91
CA LEU A 136 23.46 3.79 7.63
C LEU A 136 24.28 4.99 7.12
N PRO A 137 25.39 4.77 6.41
CA PRO A 137 26.20 5.84 5.86
C PRO A 137 25.39 6.74 4.91
N ALA A 138 25.60 8.06 4.99
CA ALA A 138 24.93 9.04 4.13
C ALA A 138 25.26 8.88 2.63
N SER A 139 26.35 8.19 2.30
CA SER A 139 26.73 7.84 0.92
C SER A 139 25.87 6.73 0.32
N GLU A 140 25.15 5.96 1.15
CA GLU A 140 24.28 4.89 0.69
C GLU A 140 22.84 5.39 0.45
N PRO A 141 22.14 4.88 -0.58
CA PRO A 141 20.74 5.24 -0.79
C PRO A 141 19.91 4.82 0.42
N ARG A 142 19.00 5.70 0.85
CA ARG A 142 18.03 5.38 1.89
C ARG A 142 17.21 4.15 1.45
N PRO A 143 17.13 3.08 2.24
CA PRO A 143 16.34 1.90 1.88
C PRO A 143 14.86 2.27 1.69
N PRO A 144 14.21 1.94 0.56
CA PRO A 144 12.79 2.21 0.37
C PRO A 144 11.90 1.41 1.33
N PHE A 145 12.37 0.28 1.86
CA PHE A 145 11.59 -0.56 2.79
C PHE A 145 12.26 -0.79 4.14
N VAL A 146 11.41 -0.93 5.16
CA VAL A 146 11.70 -1.58 6.44
C VAL A 146 10.78 -2.78 6.57
N VAL A 147 11.36 -3.94 6.89
CA VAL A 147 10.61 -5.19 7.05
C VAL A 147 10.88 -5.76 8.43
N VAL A 148 9.84 -6.20 9.13
CA VAL A 148 9.96 -6.95 10.38
C VAL A 148 9.35 -8.33 10.18
N VAL A 149 10.05 -9.38 10.59
CA VAL A 149 9.61 -10.76 10.39
C VAL A 149 9.50 -11.48 11.72
N ASP A 150 8.33 -12.02 12.08
CA ASP A 150 8.27 -13.11 13.06
C ASP A 150 8.50 -14.43 12.31
N VAL A 151 9.67 -15.02 12.49
CA VAL A 151 10.14 -16.20 11.76
C VAL A 151 9.11 -17.33 11.88
N GLY A 152 8.61 -17.76 10.72
CA GLY A 152 7.59 -18.81 10.64
C GLY A 152 6.17 -18.33 10.99
N HIS A 153 5.90 -17.02 11.05
CA HIS A 153 4.56 -16.51 11.37
C HIS A 153 4.06 -15.36 10.50
N CYS A 154 4.73 -14.21 10.49
CA CYS A 154 4.26 -13.03 9.77
C CYS A 154 5.38 -12.07 9.34
N PHE A 155 5.00 -11.14 8.48
CA PHE A 155 5.81 -10.03 8.00
C PHE A 155 5.05 -8.73 8.23
N ASP A 156 5.74 -7.71 8.72
CA ASP A 156 5.31 -6.31 8.70
C ASP A 156 6.16 -5.55 7.69
N VAL A 157 5.50 -4.88 6.75
CA VAL A 157 6.18 -4.14 5.67
C VAL A 157 5.84 -2.67 5.75
N TYR A 158 6.88 -1.84 5.73
CA TYR A 158 6.77 -0.39 5.75
C TYR A 158 7.62 0.20 4.62
N SER A 159 7.14 1.28 3.99
CA SER A 159 7.83 1.94 2.88
C SER A 159 8.08 3.42 3.14
N ASN A 160 9.10 3.98 2.49
CA ASN A 160 9.39 5.41 2.45
C ASN A 160 9.68 5.85 1.01
N PHE A 161 8.67 5.76 0.14
CA PHE A 161 8.78 6.22 -1.25
C PHE A 161 8.77 7.75 -1.38
N ALA A 162 8.16 8.46 -0.43
CA ALA A 162 8.18 9.92 -0.40
C ALA A 162 9.60 10.49 -0.26
N GLY A 163 10.51 9.72 0.35
CA GLY A 163 11.90 10.14 0.59
C GLY A 163 12.00 11.29 1.59
N VAL A 164 11.04 11.40 2.49
CA VAL A 164 10.94 12.52 3.45
C VAL A 164 11.33 12.02 4.83
N GLY A 165 12.50 12.46 5.28
CA GLY A 165 13.03 12.08 6.59
C GLY A 165 13.05 10.56 6.80
N ASP A 166 12.67 10.15 8.00
CA ASP A 166 12.68 8.76 8.44
C ASP A 166 11.27 8.17 8.55
N THR A 167 10.31 8.75 7.82
CA THR A 167 8.91 8.39 7.95
C THR A 167 8.57 7.21 7.06
N TYR A 168 8.67 6.01 7.63
CA TYR A 168 8.18 4.79 7.00
C TYR A 168 6.71 4.58 7.35
N VAL A 169 5.89 4.40 6.32
CA VAL A 169 4.44 4.17 6.44
C VAL A 169 4.10 2.71 6.14
N PRO A 170 3.05 2.14 6.77
CA PRO A 170 2.56 0.80 6.46
C PRO A 170 2.36 0.60 4.95
N PHE A 171 2.85 -0.51 4.39
CA PHE A 171 2.79 -0.79 2.96
C PHE A 171 2.14 -2.16 2.67
N PRO A 172 1.20 -2.26 1.72
CA PRO A 172 0.72 -1.19 0.82
C PRO A 172 -0.19 -0.18 1.53
N ASP A 173 -0.78 -0.57 2.65
CA ASP A 173 -1.61 0.27 3.51
C ASP A 173 -1.60 -0.26 4.95
N ALA A 174 -2.31 0.41 5.87
CA ALA A 174 -2.37 0.03 7.27
C ALA A 174 -2.99 -1.35 7.52
N ALA A 175 -4.00 -1.75 6.75
CA ALA A 175 -4.73 -2.99 6.92
C ALA A 175 -3.95 -4.20 6.39
N HIS A 176 -3.14 -4.00 5.34
CA HIS A 176 -2.43 -5.06 4.65
C HIS A 176 -0.91 -5.07 4.89
N SER A 177 -0.40 -4.15 5.71
CA SER A 177 1.03 -4.08 6.05
C SER A 177 1.56 -5.29 6.82
N ARG A 178 0.70 -5.96 7.58
CA ARG A 178 0.99 -7.25 8.21
C ARG A 178 0.33 -8.37 7.42
N PHE A 179 1.11 -9.36 7.01
CA PHE A 179 0.58 -10.60 6.44
C PHE A 179 1.25 -11.83 7.07
N TYR A 180 0.48 -12.91 7.17
CA TYR A 180 0.95 -14.17 7.76
C TYR A 180 1.47 -15.12 6.68
N LEU A 181 2.30 -16.09 7.08
CA LEU A 181 2.88 -17.09 6.17
C LEU A 181 1.88 -17.70 5.17
N PRO A 182 0.66 -18.11 5.60
CA PRO A 182 -0.35 -18.64 4.69
C PRO A 182 -0.69 -17.75 3.48
N ALA A 183 -0.51 -16.43 3.61
CA ALA A 183 -0.78 -15.49 2.52
C ALA A 183 0.20 -15.64 1.35
N LEU A 184 1.39 -16.22 1.57
CA LEU A 184 2.40 -16.44 0.53
C LEU A 184 1.98 -17.49 -0.52
N THR A 185 0.87 -18.20 -0.31
CA THR A 185 0.26 -19.02 -1.36
C THR A 185 -0.10 -18.18 -2.60
N LYS A 186 -0.51 -16.92 -2.37
CA LYS A 186 -0.91 -15.97 -3.40
C LYS A 186 0.30 -15.58 -4.28
N PRO A 187 0.26 -15.86 -5.61
CA PRO A 187 1.35 -15.49 -6.52
C PRO A 187 1.64 -13.98 -6.52
N GLU A 188 0.60 -13.15 -6.38
CA GLU A 188 0.71 -11.68 -6.45
C GLU A 188 1.52 -11.13 -5.28
N LEU A 189 1.34 -11.72 -4.08
CA LEU A 189 2.13 -11.33 -2.91
C LEU A 189 3.59 -11.78 -3.04
N ARG A 190 3.84 -12.96 -3.61
CA ARG A 190 5.21 -13.43 -3.89
C ARG A 190 5.90 -12.54 -4.92
N GLU A 191 5.19 -12.10 -5.95
CA GLU A 191 5.71 -11.14 -6.93
C GLU A 191 6.02 -9.78 -6.29
N GLN A 192 5.14 -9.30 -5.41
CA GLN A 192 5.40 -8.07 -4.64
C GLN A 192 6.67 -8.19 -3.80
N LEU A 193 6.89 -9.32 -3.11
CA LEU A 193 8.12 -9.56 -2.35
C LEU A 193 9.33 -9.76 -3.23
N HIS A 194 9.18 -10.39 -4.40
CA HIS A 194 10.23 -10.47 -5.40
C HIS A 194 10.71 -9.07 -5.78
N LEU A 195 9.79 -8.18 -6.16
CA LEU A 195 10.10 -6.78 -6.49
C LEU A 195 10.70 -6.01 -5.31
N LEU A 196 10.25 -6.25 -4.07
CA LEU A 196 10.86 -5.65 -2.88
C LEU A 196 12.35 -5.98 -2.78
N PHE A 197 12.75 -7.19 -3.20
CA PHE A 197 14.15 -7.63 -3.22
C PHE A 197 14.91 -7.19 -4.46
N THR A 198 14.28 -7.01 -5.61
CA THR A 198 14.98 -6.81 -6.89
C THR A 198 14.86 -5.38 -7.44
N ASP A 199 13.67 -4.81 -7.46
CA ASP A 199 13.38 -3.47 -7.95
C ASP A 199 12.25 -2.82 -7.12
N PRO A 200 12.56 -2.38 -5.90
CA PRO A 200 11.57 -1.86 -4.95
C PRO A 200 10.86 -0.61 -5.47
N GLN A 201 11.47 0.12 -6.42
CA GLN A 201 10.87 1.33 -6.99
C GLN A 201 9.66 1.01 -7.87
N GLN A 202 9.51 -0.22 -8.38
CA GLN A 202 8.28 -0.65 -9.05
C GLN A 202 7.09 -0.77 -8.09
N LEU A 203 7.36 -0.81 -6.78
CA LEU A 203 6.34 -0.82 -5.74
C LEU A 203 5.88 0.58 -5.32
N ASP A 204 6.51 1.65 -5.82
CA ASP A 204 6.11 3.04 -5.54
C ASP A 204 4.72 3.33 -6.14
N PRO A 205 3.69 3.58 -5.30
CA PRO A 205 2.34 3.90 -5.77
C PRO A 205 2.32 5.12 -6.70
N SER A 206 3.17 6.13 -6.44
CA SER A 206 3.23 7.34 -7.28
C SER A 206 3.75 7.03 -8.69
N ARG A 207 4.72 6.11 -8.81
CA ARG A 207 5.24 5.69 -10.13
C ARG A 207 4.24 4.85 -10.89
N ARG A 208 3.55 3.93 -10.20
CA ARG A 208 2.48 3.12 -10.80
C ARG A 208 1.35 3.99 -11.31
N ALA A 209 0.83 4.87 -10.45
CA ALA A 209 -0.18 5.86 -10.80
C ALA A 209 0.26 6.69 -12.02
N ALA A 210 1.48 7.23 -12.01
CA ALA A 210 2.00 8.01 -13.13
C ALA A 210 2.13 7.22 -14.44
N ARG A 211 2.51 5.94 -14.37
CA ARG A 211 2.60 5.04 -15.53
C ARG A 211 1.22 4.76 -16.12
N VAL A 212 0.27 4.35 -15.28
CA VAL A 212 -1.13 4.09 -15.68
C VAL A 212 -1.75 5.36 -16.26
N THR A 213 -1.59 6.50 -15.58
CA THR A 213 -2.03 7.82 -16.05
C THR A 213 -1.50 8.15 -17.44
N ARG A 214 -0.21 7.94 -17.70
CA ARG A 214 0.40 8.25 -18.99
C ARG A 214 -0.12 7.35 -20.11
N GLN A 215 -0.28 6.06 -19.81
CA GLN A 215 -0.84 5.10 -20.76
C GLN A 215 -2.29 5.44 -21.10
N LEU A 216 -3.12 5.71 -20.08
CA LEU A 216 -4.51 6.13 -20.23
C LEU A 216 -4.65 7.43 -21.01
N ALA A 217 -3.81 8.43 -20.73
CA ALA A 217 -3.77 9.68 -21.50
C ALA A 217 -3.51 9.42 -22.99
N GLY A 218 -2.67 8.43 -23.32
CA GLY A 218 -2.43 8.02 -24.71
C GLY A 218 -3.67 7.46 -25.41
N TYR A 219 -4.41 6.57 -24.74
CA TYR A 219 -5.65 6.00 -25.29
C TYR A 219 -6.74 7.07 -25.45
N LEU A 220 -6.92 7.93 -24.45
CA LEU A 220 -7.91 9.01 -24.46
C LEU A 220 -7.57 10.09 -25.51
N ALA A 221 -6.30 10.46 -25.66
CA ALA A 221 -5.85 11.40 -26.71
C ALA A 221 -6.10 10.84 -28.11
N GLY A 222 -5.80 9.54 -28.32
CA GLY A 222 -6.10 8.84 -29.56
C GLY A 222 -7.59 8.85 -29.89
N LEU A 223 -8.43 8.60 -28.88
CA LEU A 223 -9.89 8.58 -29.04
C LEU A 223 -10.45 9.99 -29.32
N SER A 224 -10.00 11.01 -28.57
CA SER A 224 -10.40 12.42 -28.78
C SER A 224 -10.11 12.86 -30.21
N THR A 225 -8.86 12.63 -30.66
CA THR A 225 -8.41 12.97 -32.02
C THR A 225 -9.27 12.30 -33.09
N GLN A 226 -9.66 11.03 -32.89
CA GLN A 226 -10.49 10.31 -33.85
C GLN A 226 -11.94 10.83 -33.87
N LEU A 227 -12.51 11.20 -32.72
CA LEU A 227 -13.87 11.74 -32.62
C LEU A 227 -13.97 13.15 -33.20
N GLU A 228 -12.99 14.00 -32.95
CA GLU A 228 -12.91 15.35 -33.52
C GLU A 228 -12.73 15.30 -35.05
N LYS A 229 -11.89 14.39 -35.56
CA LYS A 229 -11.77 14.14 -37.01
C LYS A 229 -13.06 13.64 -37.65
N ALA A 230 -13.91 12.97 -36.87
CA ALA A 230 -15.24 12.55 -37.29
C ALA A 230 -16.27 13.71 -37.26
N GLY A 231 -15.87 14.92 -36.86
CA GLY A 231 -16.69 16.12 -36.87
C GLY A 231 -17.41 16.41 -35.56
N HIS A 232 -17.09 15.71 -34.47
CA HIS A 232 -17.68 16.00 -33.17
C HIS A 232 -17.03 17.24 -32.52
N PRO A 233 -17.83 18.17 -31.94
CA PRO A 233 -17.29 19.31 -31.20
C PRO A 233 -16.42 18.88 -30.01
N SER A 234 -15.32 19.59 -29.77
CA SER A 234 -14.34 19.25 -28.73
C SER A 234 -14.93 19.26 -27.31
N ASP A 235 -15.84 20.19 -27.02
CA ASP A 235 -16.55 20.26 -25.73
C ASP A 235 -17.45 19.04 -25.50
N VAL A 236 -18.11 18.54 -26.55
CA VAL A 236 -18.94 17.33 -26.49
C VAL A 236 -18.07 16.08 -26.33
N VAL A 237 -16.95 16.00 -27.05
CA VAL A 237 -15.97 14.90 -26.92
C VAL A 237 -15.38 14.87 -25.50
N ALA A 238 -14.97 16.03 -24.98
CA ALA A 238 -14.43 16.16 -23.62
C ALA A 238 -15.43 15.66 -22.56
N GLN A 239 -16.69 16.07 -22.63
CA GLN A 239 -17.73 15.61 -21.71
C GLN A 239 -18.01 14.11 -21.84
N PHE A 240 -18.03 13.58 -23.06
CA PHE A 240 -18.20 12.15 -23.31
C PHE A 240 -17.07 11.34 -22.66
N LEU A 241 -15.82 11.71 -22.92
CA LEU A 241 -14.64 11.06 -22.36
C LEU A 241 -14.61 11.16 -20.82
N MET A 242 -14.98 12.31 -20.25
CA MET A 242 -15.06 12.49 -18.81
C MET A 242 -16.07 11.54 -18.15
N ARG A 243 -17.24 11.34 -18.79
CA ARG A 243 -18.26 10.41 -18.30
C ARG A 243 -17.79 8.96 -18.39
N CYS A 244 -17.20 8.56 -19.52
CA CYS A 244 -16.62 7.22 -19.66
C CYS A 244 -15.55 6.95 -18.60
N LEU A 245 -14.64 7.91 -18.40
CA LEU A 245 -13.58 7.84 -17.41
C LEU A 245 -14.16 7.62 -16.00
N PHE A 246 -15.14 8.42 -15.62
CA PHE A 246 -15.78 8.30 -14.32
C PHE A 246 -16.52 6.95 -14.17
N THR A 247 -17.15 6.44 -15.23
CA THR A 247 -17.79 5.12 -15.20
C THR A 247 -16.77 3.98 -15.01
N MET A 248 -15.61 4.04 -15.66
CA MET A 248 -14.51 3.08 -15.45
C MET A 248 -13.99 3.14 -14.00
N PHE A 249 -13.79 4.35 -13.47
CA PHE A 249 -13.39 4.53 -12.08
C PHE A 249 -14.43 3.97 -11.10
N ALA A 250 -15.73 4.27 -11.33
CA ALA A 250 -16.82 3.80 -10.49
C ALA A 250 -16.93 2.27 -10.46
N GLU A 251 -16.59 1.59 -11.55
CA GLU A 251 -16.52 0.13 -11.64
C GLU A 251 -15.41 -0.45 -10.75
N ASP A 252 -14.19 0.06 -10.90
CA ASP A 252 -13.02 -0.49 -10.21
C ASP A 252 -13.02 -0.21 -8.70
N VAL A 253 -13.60 0.92 -8.27
CA VAL A 253 -13.84 1.20 -6.84
C VAL A 253 -15.17 0.65 -6.32
N GLN A 254 -15.86 -0.16 -7.13
CA GLN A 254 -17.07 -0.90 -6.78
C GLN A 254 -18.28 -0.03 -6.35
N LEU A 255 -18.39 1.19 -6.90
CA LEU A 255 -19.61 1.99 -6.82
C LEU A 255 -20.71 1.47 -7.76
N ILE A 256 -20.30 0.80 -8.84
CA ILE A 256 -21.13 -0.06 -9.68
C ILE A 256 -20.53 -1.48 -9.68
N PRO A 257 -21.25 -2.53 -10.13
CA PRO A 257 -20.73 -3.90 -10.11
C PRO A 257 -19.42 -4.03 -10.89
N ALA A 258 -18.51 -4.85 -10.38
CA ALA A 258 -17.25 -5.14 -11.07
C ALA A 258 -17.50 -5.71 -12.47
N ASP A 259 -16.65 -5.32 -13.43
CA ASP A 259 -16.67 -5.73 -14.84
C ASP A 259 -17.97 -5.41 -15.62
N SER A 260 -18.87 -4.59 -15.05
CA SER A 260 -20.14 -4.23 -15.67
C SER A 260 -20.03 -3.26 -16.86
N PHE A 261 -19.21 -2.20 -16.75
CA PHE A 261 -18.93 -1.28 -17.83
C PHE A 261 -18.01 -1.91 -18.88
N LYS A 262 -16.97 -2.65 -18.44
CA LYS A 262 -16.13 -3.46 -19.33
C LYS A 262 -16.96 -4.45 -20.16
N GLY A 263 -17.85 -5.19 -19.50
CA GLY A 263 -18.74 -6.14 -20.17
C GLY A 263 -19.72 -5.48 -21.13
N LEU A 264 -20.24 -4.30 -20.78
CA LEU A 264 -21.10 -3.51 -21.65
C LEU A 264 -20.35 -3.11 -22.93
N LEU A 265 -19.15 -2.54 -22.81
CA LEU A 265 -18.32 -2.17 -23.98
C LEU A 265 -18.02 -3.38 -24.86
N ALA A 266 -17.61 -4.51 -24.28
CA ALA A 266 -17.31 -5.72 -25.01
C ALA A 266 -18.52 -6.25 -25.80
N THR A 267 -19.71 -6.25 -25.18
CA THR A 267 -20.96 -6.70 -25.83
C THR A 267 -21.29 -5.85 -27.06
N TYR A 268 -21.14 -4.53 -26.95
CA TYR A 268 -21.42 -3.61 -28.05
C TYR A 268 -20.26 -3.45 -29.05
N ALA A 269 -19.10 -4.08 -28.80
CA ALA A 269 -17.98 -4.09 -29.75
C ALA A 269 -18.11 -5.16 -30.83
N GLU A 270 -18.90 -6.21 -30.58
CA GLU A 270 -18.96 -7.45 -31.39
C GLU A 270 -19.31 -7.24 -32.86
N THR A 271 -20.33 -6.42 -33.15
CA THR A 271 -20.81 -6.18 -34.52
C THR A 271 -21.00 -4.70 -34.77
N GLU A 272 -21.03 -4.30 -36.04
CA GLU A 272 -21.32 -2.91 -36.41
C GLU A 272 -22.74 -2.51 -35.99
N GLU A 273 -23.70 -3.42 -36.11
CA GLU A 273 -25.07 -3.21 -35.67
C GLU A 273 -25.16 -3.00 -34.16
N SER A 274 -24.54 -3.88 -33.34
CA SER A 274 -24.56 -3.71 -31.89
C SER A 274 -23.92 -2.38 -31.49
N ARG A 275 -22.78 -2.04 -32.09
CA ARG A 275 -22.09 -0.78 -31.84
C ARG A 275 -22.95 0.46 -32.11
N GLY A 276 -23.85 0.39 -33.08
CA GLY A 276 -24.84 1.44 -33.35
C GLY A 276 -25.77 1.74 -32.17
N TYR A 277 -26.03 0.77 -31.29
CA TYR A 277 -26.88 0.92 -30.09
C TYR A 277 -26.10 1.32 -28.83
N LEU A 278 -24.77 1.35 -28.87
CA LEU A 278 -23.94 1.73 -27.72
C LEU A 278 -24.31 3.11 -27.13
N PRO A 279 -24.57 4.17 -27.93
CA PRO A 279 -24.94 5.47 -27.36
C PRO A 279 -26.19 5.42 -26.51
N ASP A 280 -27.22 4.67 -26.92
CA ASP A 280 -28.46 4.53 -26.17
C ASP A 280 -28.24 3.79 -24.86
N ALA A 281 -27.45 2.71 -24.89
CA ALA A 281 -27.08 1.96 -23.69
C ALA A 281 -26.30 2.83 -22.68
N LEU A 282 -25.32 3.61 -23.15
CA LEU A 282 -24.54 4.51 -22.29
C LEU A 282 -25.41 5.61 -21.68
N GLN A 283 -26.29 6.22 -22.47
CA GLN A 283 -27.22 7.25 -21.96
C GLN A 283 -28.21 6.68 -20.95
N GLY A 284 -28.73 5.47 -21.19
CA GLY A 284 -29.57 4.74 -20.23
C GLY A 284 -28.86 4.51 -18.90
N LEU A 285 -27.64 3.99 -18.95
CA LEU A 285 -26.80 3.81 -17.78
C LEU A 285 -26.55 5.13 -17.04
N TRP A 286 -26.11 6.18 -17.74
CA TRP A 286 -25.79 7.47 -17.13
C TRP A 286 -27.01 8.17 -16.52
N ALA A 287 -28.20 8.02 -17.13
CA ALA A 287 -29.44 8.53 -16.55
C ALA A 287 -29.76 7.86 -15.19
N VAL A 288 -29.50 6.56 -15.07
CA VAL A 288 -29.66 5.84 -13.80
C VAL A 288 -28.56 6.21 -12.81
N MET A 289 -27.32 6.46 -13.25
CA MET A 289 -26.26 6.99 -12.39
C MET A 289 -26.61 8.39 -11.84
N ASP A 290 -27.22 9.27 -12.64
CA ASP A 290 -27.62 10.63 -12.22
C ASP A 290 -28.77 10.65 -11.18
N LYS A 291 -29.74 9.74 -11.34
CA LYS A 291 -30.97 9.73 -10.52
C LYS A 291 -30.97 8.68 -9.42
N GLY A 292 -30.13 7.64 -9.56
CA GLY A 292 -30.25 6.39 -8.80
C GLY A 292 -31.45 5.56 -9.27
N GLY A 293 -31.44 4.25 -8.97
CA GLY A 293 -32.53 3.35 -9.35
C GLY A 293 -32.04 2.05 -9.96
N PHE A 294 -32.93 1.30 -10.60
CA PHE A 294 -32.57 0.07 -11.29
C PHE A 294 -32.03 0.38 -12.69
N SER A 295 -30.82 -0.10 -13.01
CA SER A 295 -30.25 -0.06 -14.36
C SER A 295 -30.55 -1.37 -15.07
N PRO A 296 -31.29 -1.35 -16.19
CA PRO A 296 -31.46 -2.51 -17.07
C PRO A 296 -30.14 -3.02 -17.64
N GLU A 297 -29.22 -2.10 -17.96
CA GLU A 297 -27.93 -2.38 -18.58
C GLU A 297 -27.04 -3.21 -17.64
N LEU A 298 -27.01 -2.85 -16.35
CA LEU A 298 -26.20 -3.54 -15.35
C LEU A 298 -27.00 -4.54 -14.51
N ARG A 299 -28.31 -4.66 -14.75
CA ARG A 299 -29.25 -5.55 -14.05
C ARG A 299 -29.18 -5.42 -12.53
N THR A 300 -28.94 -4.22 -12.02
CA THR A 300 -28.78 -3.96 -10.58
C THR A 300 -29.33 -2.58 -10.19
N LYS A 301 -29.47 -2.35 -8.88
CA LYS A 301 -29.79 -1.03 -8.35
C LYS A 301 -28.51 -0.21 -8.13
N LEU A 302 -28.44 0.95 -8.78
CA LEU A 302 -27.35 1.92 -8.63
C LEU A 302 -27.73 3.01 -7.64
N ARG A 303 -26.73 3.49 -6.91
CA ARG A 303 -26.85 4.70 -6.08
C ARG A 303 -26.84 5.92 -6.98
N ARG A 304 -27.40 7.01 -6.47
CA ARG A 304 -27.33 8.32 -7.11
C ARG A 304 -25.91 8.89 -7.00
N PHE A 305 -25.34 9.29 -8.13
CA PHE A 305 -24.09 10.03 -8.22
C PHE A 305 -24.40 11.53 -8.25
N ASN A 306 -23.80 12.32 -7.35
CA ASN A 306 -23.98 13.78 -7.30
C ASN A 306 -22.99 14.50 -8.23
N GLY A 307 -23.16 15.81 -8.43
CA GLY A 307 -22.14 16.65 -9.10
C GLY A 307 -22.39 16.96 -10.58
N GLN A 308 -23.62 16.82 -11.08
CA GLN A 308 -24.08 17.22 -12.42
C GLN A 308 -23.38 16.55 -13.62
N LEU A 309 -22.34 15.72 -13.41
CA LEU A 309 -21.58 15.07 -14.49
C LEU A 309 -22.45 14.24 -15.45
N PHE A 310 -23.43 13.52 -14.90
CA PHE A 310 -24.34 12.66 -15.66
C PHE A 310 -25.68 13.33 -16.01
N ASN A 311 -25.84 14.61 -15.66
CA ASN A 311 -27.05 15.35 -16.02
C ASN A 311 -27.11 15.53 -17.55
N GLU A 312 -28.26 15.20 -18.14
CA GLU A 312 -28.50 15.26 -19.60
C GLU A 312 -27.36 14.66 -20.43
N ALA A 313 -26.80 13.56 -19.94
CA ALA A 313 -25.63 12.95 -20.53
C ALA A 313 -25.88 12.51 -21.97
N LYS A 314 -24.99 12.90 -22.88
CA LYS A 314 -24.98 12.49 -24.29
C LYS A 314 -23.83 11.56 -24.56
N ALA A 315 -24.10 10.47 -25.28
CA ALA A 315 -23.10 9.53 -25.75
C ALA A 315 -22.81 9.72 -27.24
N LEU A 316 -21.57 9.47 -27.65
CA LEU A 316 -21.15 9.55 -29.04
C LEU A 316 -21.14 8.17 -29.70
N PRO A 317 -21.53 8.04 -30.98
CA PRO A 317 -21.34 6.81 -31.73
C PRO A 317 -19.85 6.54 -31.89
N LEU A 318 -19.44 5.28 -31.71
CA LEU A 318 -18.05 4.85 -31.85
C LEU A 318 -17.92 3.90 -33.05
N ASN A 319 -16.84 4.03 -33.81
CA ASN A 319 -16.43 3.00 -34.77
C ASN A 319 -15.60 1.91 -34.07
N GLY A 320 -15.09 0.94 -34.85
CA GLY A 320 -14.38 -0.22 -34.31
C GLY A 320 -13.07 0.12 -33.62
N ASP A 321 -12.30 1.04 -34.21
CA ASP A 321 -11.04 1.48 -33.64
C ASP A 321 -11.26 2.33 -32.38
N GLN A 322 -12.30 3.18 -32.39
CA GLN A 322 -12.66 4.05 -31.28
C GLN A 322 -13.15 3.26 -30.07
N ILE A 323 -14.05 2.29 -30.25
CA ILE A 323 -14.49 1.44 -29.14
C ILE A 323 -13.33 0.60 -28.60
N LYS A 324 -12.39 0.19 -29.46
CA LYS A 324 -11.22 -0.57 -29.02
C LYS A 324 -10.29 0.25 -28.11
N LEU A 325 -10.09 1.53 -28.41
CA LEU A 325 -9.36 2.44 -27.52
C LEU A 325 -10.06 2.61 -26.17
N LEU A 326 -11.40 2.65 -26.18
CA LEU A 326 -12.19 2.74 -24.95
C LEU A 326 -12.12 1.45 -24.12
N GLU A 327 -12.15 0.28 -24.76
CA GLU A 327 -11.92 -1.02 -24.09
C GLU A 327 -10.52 -1.10 -23.46
N LEU A 328 -9.48 -0.63 -24.16
CA LEU A 328 -8.11 -0.60 -23.63
C LEU A 328 -7.99 0.30 -22.40
N ALA A 329 -8.69 1.45 -22.41
CA ALA A 329 -8.79 2.30 -21.23
C ALA A 329 -9.59 1.64 -20.09
N ALA A 330 -10.71 0.98 -20.40
CA ALA A 330 -11.54 0.28 -19.41
C ALA A 330 -10.82 -0.94 -18.78
N ALA A 331 -9.88 -1.55 -19.49
CA ALA A 331 -9.09 -2.68 -18.99
C ALA A 331 -7.95 -2.27 -18.02
N ALA A 332 -7.63 -0.98 -17.92
CA ALA A 332 -6.65 -0.50 -16.96
C ALA A 332 -7.18 -0.58 -15.52
N ASN A 333 -6.27 -0.62 -14.54
CA ASN A 333 -6.64 -0.57 -13.12
C ASN A 333 -6.82 0.88 -12.65
N TRP A 334 -8.06 1.35 -12.59
CA TRP A 334 -8.43 2.70 -12.17
C TRP A 334 -8.32 2.92 -10.66
N THR A 335 -8.13 1.87 -9.84
CA THR A 335 -7.79 2.03 -8.42
C THR A 335 -6.39 2.63 -8.20
N GLU A 336 -5.51 2.57 -9.21
CA GLU A 336 -4.19 3.21 -9.19
C GLU A 336 -4.23 4.68 -9.62
N VAL A 337 -5.41 5.20 -9.99
CA VAL A 337 -5.60 6.53 -10.56
C VAL A 337 -6.38 7.40 -9.57
N GLU A 338 -5.78 8.52 -9.13
CA GLU A 338 -6.46 9.44 -8.21
C GLU A 338 -7.51 10.27 -8.95
N PRO A 339 -8.78 10.36 -8.48
CA PRO A 339 -9.84 11.10 -9.17
C PRO A 339 -9.50 12.54 -9.53
N ALA A 340 -8.68 13.19 -8.71
CA ALA A 340 -8.29 14.57 -8.91
C ALA A 340 -7.40 14.79 -10.15
N ILE A 341 -6.84 13.72 -10.74
CA ILE A 341 -6.08 13.82 -12.00
C ILE A 341 -6.97 13.83 -13.23
N PHE A 342 -8.27 13.51 -13.10
CA PHE A 342 -9.16 13.32 -14.25
C PHE A 342 -9.25 14.58 -15.12
N GLY A 343 -9.30 15.76 -14.49
CA GLY A 343 -9.21 17.04 -15.19
C GLY A 343 -7.92 17.15 -16.02
N THR A 344 -6.76 16.89 -15.41
CA THR A 344 -5.47 16.96 -16.12
C THR A 344 -5.27 15.85 -17.17
N LEU A 345 -5.88 14.68 -16.97
CA LEU A 345 -5.88 13.61 -17.96
C LEU A 345 -6.62 14.07 -19.23
N LEU A 346 -7.77 14.71 -19.04
CA LEU A 346 -8.57 15.25 -20.12
C LEU A 346 -7.89 16.45 -20.79
N GLU A 347 -7.36 17.41 -20.01
CA GLU A 347 -6.59 18.55 -20.53
C GLU A 347 -5.38 18.10 -21.36
N ARG A 348 -4.73 17.00 -20.98
CA ARG A 348 -3.61 16.42 -21.74
C ARG A 348 -4.06 15.66 -22.99
N ALA A 349 -5.28 15.15 -23.00
CA ALA A 349 -5.86 14.44 -24.13
C ALA A 349 -6.40 15.39 -25.22
N LEU A 350 -6.75 16.63 -24.85
CA LEU A 350 -7.25 17.68 -25.74
C LEU A 350 -6.12 18.49 -26.43
N ASP A 351 -6.48 19.20 -27.52
CA ASP A 351 -5.55 20.01 -28.33
C ASP A 351 -4.82 21.08 -27.48
N PRO A 352 -3.51 21.33 -27.73
CA PRO A 352 -2.73 22.40 -27.09
C PRO A 352 -3.42 23.75 -26.91
N THR A 353 -4.29 24.15 -27.84
CA THR A 353 -5.00 25.44 -27.83
C THR A 353 -6.19 25.46 -26.85
N GLU A 354 -6.75 24.30 -26.51
CA GLU A 354 -7.91 24.15 -25.62
C GLU A 354 -7.53 23.89 -24.15
N ARG A 355 -6.23 23.68 -23.87
CA ARG A 355 -5.69 23.38 -22.53
C ARG A 355 -5.96 24.43 -21.45
N HIS A 356 -6.28 25.67 -21.84
CA HIS A 356 -6.37 26.81 -20.92
C HIS A 356 -7.75 26.99 -20.26
N SER A 357 -8.77 26.22 -20.64
CA SER A 357 -10.14 26.45 -20.17
C SER A 357 -10.52 25.71 -18.88
N LEU A 358 -9.76 24.70 -18.43
CA LEU A 358 -10.19 23.79 -17.36
C LEU A 358 -9.50 23.99 -15.99
N GLY A 359 -8.50 24.87 -15.88
CA GLY A 359 -8.08 25.46 -14.60
C GLY A 359 -7.59 24.53 -13.49
N ALA A 360 -7.35 23.24 -13.74
CA ALA A 360 -7.04 22.27 -12.69
C ALA A 360 -5.57 21.82 -12.74
N HIS A 361 -4.65 22.64 -12.25
CA HIS A 361 -3.26 22.20 -12.08
C HIS A 361 -3.16 21.10 -10.99
N TYR A 362 -2.97 19.85 -11.40
CA TYR A 362 -2.74 18.73 -10.49
C TYR A 362 -1.38 18.82 -9.80
N THR A 363 -1.38 18.73 -8.46
CA THR A 363 -0.16 18.58 -7.65
C THR A 363 0.12 17.09 -7.40
N PRO A 364 1.23 16.51 -7.90
CA PRO A 364 1.50 15.09 -7.73
C PRO A 364 1.60 14.65 -6.26
N ARG A 365 1.06 13.46 -5.95
CA ARG A 365 1.06 12.85 -4.61
C ARG A 365 2.38 13.00 -3.85
N ARG A 366 3.52 12.73 -4.48
CA ARG A 366 4.85 12.89 -3.86
C ARG A 366 5.10 14.29 -3.29
N TYR A 367 4.58 15.35 -3.91
CA TYR A 367 4.75 16.72 -3.42
C TYR A 367 3.79 17.01 -2.27
N VAL A 368 2.57 16.47 -2.34
CA VAL A 368 1.61 16.50 -1.22
C VAL A 368 2.20 15.78 -0.01
N GLU A 369 2.71 14.56 -0.18
CA GLU A 369 3.35 13.77 0.89
C GLU A 369 4.57 14.48 1.46
N ARG A 370 5.40 15.13 0.63
CA ARG A 370 6.54 15.95 1.08
C ARG A 370 6.15 17.12 1.97
N LEU A 371 4.92 17.62 1.86
CA LEU A 371 4.41 18.66 2.74
C LEU A 371 3.69 18.05 3.95
N VAL A 372 2.73 17.15 3.72
CA VAL A 372 1.83 16.59 4.73
C VAL A 372 2.55 15.70 5.73
N LEU A 373 3.52 14.88 5.28
CA LEU A 373 4.27 13.99 6.17
C LEU A 373 4.99 14.78 7.29
N PRO A 374 5.86 15.76 7.00
CA PRO A 374 6.59 16.47 8.05
C PRO A 374 5.72 17.49 8.81
N THR A 375 4.73 18.11 8.18
CA THR A 375 3.97 19.20 8.80
C THR A 375 2.77 18.74 9.63
N VAL A 376 2.16 17.60 9.27
CA VAL A 376 0.94 17.10 9.91
C VAL A 376 1.18 15.73 10.52
N ILE A 377 1.66 14.77 9.72
CA ILE A 377 1.70 13.36 10.14
C ILE A 377 2.80 13.12 11.18
N GLU A 378 4.00 13.64 11.01
CA GLU A 378 5.11 13.48 11.94
C GLU A 378 4.84 14.07 13.34
N PRO A 379 4.32 15.30 13.48
CA PRO A 379 3.86 15.81 14.77
C PRO A 379 2.80 14.92 15.42
N LEU A 380 1.77 14.52 14.68
CA LEU A 380 0.71 13.64 15.21
C LEU A 380 1.24 12.25 15.60
N ARG A 381 2.20 11.70 14.86
CA ARG A 381 2.86 10.44 15.21
C ARG A 381 3.70 10.56 16.48
N ARG A 382 4.37 11.70 16.70
CA ARG A 382 5.09 11.97 17.96
C ARG A 382 4.13 12.09 19.14
N GLU A 383 3.03 12.82 18.96
CA GLU A 383 1.96 12.92 19.97
C GLU A 383 1.36 11.53 20.28
N TRP A 384 1.13 10.70 19.25
CA TRP A 384 0.67 9.32 19.41
C TRP A 384 1.68 8.46 20.20
N ALA A 385 2.96 8.51 19.84
CA ALA A 385 3.99 7.76 20.53
C ALA A 385 4.09 8.16 22.01
N ALA A 386 3.97 9.45 22.31
CA ALA A 386 3.93 9.95 23.68
C ALA A 386 2.67 9.45 24.44
N ALA A 387 1.51 9.44 23.80
CA ALA A 387 0.28 8.89 24.39
C ALA A 387 0.40 7.38 24.67
N GLN A 388 1.02 6.62 23.76
CA GLN A 388 1.30 5.20 23.95
C GLN A 388 2.26 4.95 25.12
N ALA A 389 3.34 5.74 25.21
CA ALA A 389 4.31 5.63 26.29
C ALA A 389 3.64 5.94 27.65
N ALA A 390 2.87 7.02 27.74
CA ALA A 390 2.11 7.36 28.93
C ALA A 390 1.12 6.25 29.30
N SER A 391 0.39 5.71 28.32
CA SER A 391 -0.53 4.58 28.51
C SER A 391 0.17 3.35 29.08
N ALA A 392 1.34 2.99 28.55
CA ALA A 392 2.15 1.88 29.07
C ALA A 392 2.61 2.13 30.52
N THR A 393 3.10 3.33 30.82
CA THR A 393 3.49 3.70 32.20
C THR A 393 2.33 3.57 33.17
N ARG A 394 1.10 3.97 32.79
CA ARG A 394 -0.10 3.77 33.64
C ARG A 394 -0.39 2.31 33.95
N LEU A 395 -0.14 1.42 32.98
CA LEU A 395 -0.33 -0.02 33.18
C LEU A 395 0.74 -0.60 34.10
N ASP A 396 1.98 -0.14 33.99
CA ASP A 396 3.10 -0.62 34.81
C ASP A 396 3.02 -0.14 36.27
N GLU A 397 2.60 1.09 36.50
CA GLU A 397 2.48 1.69 37.84
C GLU A 397 1.22 1.24 38.60
N GLY A 398 0.17 0.86 37.87
CA GLY A 398 -1.16 0.58 38.42
C GLY A 398 -1.49 -0.91 38.52
N LYS A 399 -2.60 -1.23 39.20
CA LYS A 399 -3.17 -2.58 39.21
C LYS A 399 -4.68 -2.57 38.95
N GLY A 400 -5.14 -3.60 38.24
CA GLY A 400 -6.55 -3.85 37.99
C GLY A 400 -7.23 -2.79 37.11
N LYS A 401 -8.57 -2.76 37.17
CA LYS A 401 -9.42 -1.95 36.27
C LYS A 401 -9.05 -0.47 36.23
N LYS A 402 -8.69 0.12 37.37
CA LYS A 402 -8.31 1.55 37.45
C LYS A 402 -7.09 1.90 36.60
N ALA A 403 -6.08 1.02 36.56
CA ALA A 403 -4.89 1.21 35.73
C ALA A 403 -5.24 1.14 34.24
N VAL A 404 -6.07 0.18 33.87
CA VAL A 404 -6.57 0.01 32.49
C VAL A 404 -7.39 1.23 32.05
N ASP A 405 -8.28 1.73 32.90
CA ASP A 405 -9.09 2.92 32.60
C ASP A 405 -8.21 4.16 32.43
N ALA A 406 -7.21 4.36 33.31
CA ALA A 406 -6.27 5.48 33.20
C ALA A 406 -5.39 5.38 31.93
N ALA A 407 -4.90 4.18 31.62
CA ALA A 407 -4.12 3.91 30.41
C ALA A 407 -4.94 4.17 29.15
N ARG A 408 -6.22 3.75 29.14
CA ARG A 408 -7.17 4.00 28.05
C ARG A 408 -7.45 5.50 27.88
N GLU A 409 -7.57 6.23 28.99
CA GLU A 409 -7.84 7.67 28.96
C GLU A 409 -6.72 8.45 28.28
N GLU A 410 -5.44 8.07 28.43
CA GLU A 410 -4.33 8.70 27.70
C GLU A 410 -4.49 8.54 26.18
N LEU A 411 -4.96 7.38 25.70
CA LEU A 411 -5.23 7.16 24.27
C LEU A 411 -6.46 7.93 23.79
N LEU A 412 -7.52 8.03 24.61
CA LEU A 412 -8.73 8.80 24.28
C LEU A 412 -8.48 10.31 24.23
N LYS A 413 -7.52 10.83 25.01
CA LYS A 413 -7.07 12.23 24.89
C LYS A 413 -6.46 12.48 23.52
N PHE A 414 -5.59 11.59 23.05
CA PHE A 414 -5.03 11.69 21.70
C PHE A 414 -6.10 11.58 20.61
N LEU A 415 -7.06 10.65 20.75
CA LEU A 415 -8.17 10.53 19.80
C LEU A 415 -8.98 11.83 19.69
N ARG A 416 -9.34 12.45 20.82
CA ARG A 416 -10.01 13.75 20.84
C ARG A 416 -9.17 14.84 20.15
N ARG A 417 -7.87 14.88 20.43
CA ARG A 417 -6.93 15.80 19.77
C ARG A 417 -6.92 15.59 18.26
N LEU A 418 -6.90 14.34 17.78
CA LEU A 418 -6.92 13.98 16.37
C LEU A 418 -8.21 14.46 15.69
N THR A 419 -9.37 14.25 16.32
CA THR A 419 -10.66 14.73 15.79
C THR A 419 -10.78 16.25 15.72
N ALA A 420 -9.94 16.99 16.45
CA ALA A 420 -9.91 18.45 16.45
C ALA A 420 -8.87 19.04 15.48
N VAL A 421 -8.05 18.22 14.81
CA VAL A 421 -7.10 18.69 13.80
C VAL A 421 -7.86 19.28 12.63
N LYS A 422 -7.50 20.52 12.26
CA LYS A 422 -8.01 21.19 11.06
C LYS A 422 -6.84 21.49 10.15
N VAL A 423 -6.92 21.02 8.91
CA VAL A 423 -5.95 21.32 7.85
C VAL A 423 -6.63 22.29 6.90
N LEU A 424 -5.95 23.40 6.59
CA LEU A 424 -6.45 24.41 5.65
C LEU A 424 -5.56 24.39 4.40
N ASP A 425 -6.17 24.09 3.25
CA ASP A 425 -5.56 24.31 1.93
C ASP A 425 -6.22 25.54 1.28
N PRO A 426 -5.55 26.71 1.27
CA PRO A 426 -6.12 27.94 0.72
C PRO A 426 -6.12 28.01 -0.81
N ALA A 427 -5.60 27.00 -1.54
CA ALA A 427 -5.52 26.98 -3.00
C ALA A 427 -5.96 25.62 -3.59
N CYS A 428 -7.08 25.10 -3.10
CA CYS A 428 -7.41 23.68 -3.22
C CYS A 428 -7.65 23.13 -4.63
N GLY A 429 -7.86 23.94 -5.68
CA GLY A 429 -8.01 23.44 -7.06
C GLY A 429 -8.87 22.16 -7.16
N SER A 430 -8.28 21.05 -7.62
CA SER A 430 -8.91 19.72 -7.74
C SER A 430 -9.16 18.96 -6.42
N GLY A 431 -8.89 19.55 -5.27
CA GLY A 431 -9.13 18.99 -3.94
C GLY A 431 -8.09 17.99 -3.43
N ASN A 432 -6.82 18.04 -3.88
CA ASN A 432 -5.80 17.04 -3.51
C ASN A 432 -5.43 16.96 -2.01
N LEU A 433 -5.80 17.97 -1.21
CA LEU A 433 -5.63 17.97 0.25
C LEU A 433 -6.95 17.68 1.01
N GLY A 434 -8.07 17.50 0.28
CA GLY A 434 -9.42 17.31 0.80
C GLY A 434 -9.85 15.85 0.94
#